data_AF-A0A8J3P710-F1
#
_entry.id   AF-A0A8J3P710-F1
#
_cell.length_a   1.000
_cell.length_b   1.000
_cell.length_c   1.000
_cell.angle_alpha   90.00
_cell.angle_beta   90.00
_cell.angle_gamma   90.00
#
_symmetry.space_group_name_H-M   'P 1'
#
loop_
_entity.id
_entity.type
_entity.pdbx_description
1 polymer ?
#
loop_
_entity_poly.entity_id
_entity_poly.type
_entity_poly.pdbx_seq_one_letter_code
_entity_poly.pdbx_strand_id
1 'polypeptide(L)'
;MSTPRPSRHRPALIAVLLLGAVVGLGCGVKPQQSNVTGGGNPAASAPARSPESAPTAKLGQSIETSGGLGDNRVAYTVSKLSRHTVAPDSALVRPKKGVFIAITVEVKVSAGKTYACFCDFALVAADGTLFEPVLPFGFDAGMQSVTLNTGEKAGGVVVFDVPKDAADGLRVQLRPDITNDVRGYWTV
;
A
#
# COMPACT_ATOMS: atom_id res chain seq x y z
N MET A 1 59.19 -36.10 59.43
CA MET A 1 58.41 -36.67 58.30
C MET A 1 57.38 -35.65 57.82
N SER A 2 56.81 -35.89 56.65
CA SER A 2 56.09 -34.97 55.77
C SER A 2 54.92 -34.16 56.36
N THR A 3 54.82 -32.93 55.83
CA THR A 3 53.63 -32.15 55.40
C THR A 3 52.36 -32.95 55.01
N PRO A 4 51.13 -32.35 54.95
CA PRO A 4 50.88 -30.93 54.64
C PRO A 4 49.67 -30.21 55.32
N ARG A 5 49.52 -28.92 54.98
CA ARG A 5 48.28 -28.09 54.99
C ARG A 5 47.43 -28.41 53.71
N PRO A 6 46.23 -27.83 53.41
CA PRO A 6 45.68 -26.52 53.80
C PRO A 6 44.30 -26.68 54.50
N SER A 7 43.11 -26.13 54.18
CA SER A 7 42.59 -25.27 53.10
C SER A 7 41.50 -24.29 53.61
N ARG A 8 40.41 -24.08 52.86
CA ARG A 8 39.29 -23.13 53.11
C ARG A 8 38.04 -23.64 52.39
N HIS A 9 36.86 -23.54 53.03
CA HIS A 9 35.60 -23.47 52.30
C HIS A 9 35.14 -22.01 52.18
N ARG A 10 34.84 -21.58 50.96
CA ARG A 10 34.06 -20.36 50.67
C ARG A 10 32.67 -20.82 50.22
N PRO A 11 31.56 -20.24 50.70
CA PRO A 11 30.27 -20.41 50.05
C PRO A 11 30.32 -19.76 48.66
N ALA A 12 29.89 -20.48 47.63
CA ALA A 12 29.76 -19.93 46.29
C ALA A 12 28.35 -19.33 46.11
N LEU A 13 28.25 -18.07 45.69
CA LEU A 13 26.98 -17.56 45.16
C LEU A 13 26.75 -18.16 43.77
N ILE A 14 25.67 -18.91 43.62
CA ILE A 14 25.20 -19.40 42.33
C ILE A 14 24.36 -18.29 41.68
N ALA A 15 24.95 -17.61 40.68
CA ALA A 15 24.22 -16.66 39.85
C ALA A 15 23.42 -17.42 38.78
N VAL A 16 22.10 -17.44 38.90
CA VAL A 16 21.20 -18.08 37.93
C VAL A 16 20.99 -17.14 36.74
N LEU A 17 21.65 -17.44 35.61
CA LEU A 17 21.40 -16.74 34.34
C LEU A 17 20.17 -17.32 33.64
N LEU A 18 19.06 -16.58 33.68
CA LEU A 18 17.85 -16.93 32.93
C LEU A 18 18.00 -16.53 31.45
N LEU A 19 18.28 -17.49 30.58
CA LEU A 19 18.19 -17.28 29.12
C LEU A 19 16.72 -17.19 28.70
N GLY A 20 16.21 -15.96 28.63
CA GLY A 20 14.89 -15.64 28.05
C GLY A 20 14.90 -15.82 26.52
N ALA A 21 14.83 -17.06 26.04
CA ALA A 21 14.71 -17.37 24.62
C ALA A 21 13.30 -17.01 24.12
N VAL A 22 13.12 -15.78 23.64
CA VAL A 22 11.87 -15.33 23.01
C VAL A 22 11.70 -16.03 21.67
N VAL A 23 10.92 -17.12 21.66
CA VAL A 23 10.53 -17.83 20.43
C VAL A 23 9.54 -16.96 19.66
N GLY A 24 10.06 -16.10 18.79
CA GLY A 24 9.25 -15.30 17.88
C GLY A 24 8.52 -16.19 16.88
N LEU A 25 7.24 -16.48 17.14
CA LEU A 25 6.31 -17.08 16.18
C LEU A 25 5.98 -16.09 15.06
N GLY A 26 6.98 -15.82 14.20
CA GLY A 26 6.85 -14.99 13.03
C GLY A 26 5.97 -15.67 11.99
N CYS A 27 4.67 -15.40 12.02
CA CYS A 27 3.79 -15.62 10.88
C CYS A 27 4.45 -15.03 9.61
N GLY A 28 4.48 -15.78 8.51
CA GLY A 28 5.38 -15.57 7.37
C GLY A 28 5.15 -14.34 6.48
N VAL A 29 4.67 -13.23 7.05
CA VAL A 29 4.55 -11.92 6.41
C VAL A 29 5.95 -11.36 6.16
N LYS A 30 6.29 -11.11 4.90
CA LYS A 30 7.58 -10.53 4.51
C LYS A 30 7.55 -9.01 4.69
N PRO A 31 8.66 -8.34 5.08
CA PRO A 31 8.70 -6.89 5.21
C PRO A 31 8.14 -6.19 3.97
N GLN A 32 7.07 -5.42 4.17
CA GLN A 32 6.43 -4.67 3.10
C GLN A 32 7.37 -3.57 2.59
N GLN A 33 7.42 -3.37 1.28
CA GLN A 33 8.12 -2.25 0.66
C GLN A 33 7.25 -1.61 -0.44
N SER A 34 7.46 -0.32 -0.67
CA SER A 34 6.81 0.44 -1.75
C SER A 34 7.77 1.49 -2.31
N ASN A 35 7.85 1.64 -3.63
CA ASN A 35 8.71 2.61 -4.32
C ASN A 35 8.02 3.23 -5.54
N VAL A 36 8.41 4.44 -5.91
CA VAL A 36 7.87 5.14 -7.11
C VAL A 36 8.79 4.91 -8.31
N THR A 37 8.21 4.57 -9.47
CA THR A 37 8.92 4.43 -10.75
C THR A 37 8.21 5.20 -11.87
N GLY A 38 8.91 5.40 -13.01
CA GLY A 38 8.38 6.16 -14.16
C GLY A 38 8.68 7.66 -14.18
N GLY A 39 9.53 8.18 -13.28
CA GLY A 39 10.11 9.53 -13.40
C GLY A 39 11.41 9.52 -14.23
N GLY A 40 11.49 10.32 -15.29
CA GLY A 40 12.59 10.32 -16.27
C GLY A 40 13.91 10.96 -15.80
N ASN A 41 14.38 10.66 -14.58
CA ASN A 41 15.67 11.10 -14.06
C ASN A 41 16.44 9.87 -13.54
N PRO A 42 17.68 9.60 -13.98
CA PRO A 42 18.39 8.38 -13.57
C PRO A 42 18.61 8.34 -12.05
N ALA A 43 18.28 7.20 -11.44
CA ALA A 43 18.31 7.05 -10.00
C ALA A 43 19.76 6.95 -9.47
N ALA A 44 20.26 8.05 -8.89
CA ALA A 44 21.38 7.98 -7.97
C ALA A 44 20.99 7.09 -6.76
N SER A 45 21.92 6.23 -6.32
CA SER A 45 21.68 5.26 -5.25
C SER A 45 21.46 5.94 -3.89
N ALA A 46 20.20 6.26 -3.58
CA ALA A 46 19.81 6.83 -2.29
C ALA A 46 19.99 5.79 -1.16
N PRO A 47 20.33 6.23 0.08
CA PRO A 47 20.34 5.35 1.25
C PRO A 47 18.96 4.71 1.50
N ALA A 48 18.95 3.58 2.20
CA ALA A 48 17.71 2.94 2.64
C ALA A 48 16.89 3.91 3.50
N ARG A 49 15.64 4.19 3.08
CA ARG A 49 14.75 5.11 3.80
C ARG A 49 14.31 4.50 5.14
N SER A 50 14.20 5.34 6.17
CA SER A 50 13.44 5.01 7.38
C SER A 50 11.98 4.67 7.01
N PRO A 51 11.30 3.78 7.77
CA PRO A 51 10.01 3.19 7.37
C PRO A 51 8.78 4.13 7.52
N GLU A 52 8.98 5.42 7.79
CA GLU A 52 7.98 6.27 8.47
C GLU A 52 7.08 7.11 7.54
N SER A 53 7.20 6.96 6.21
CA SER A 53 6.26 7.59 5.28
C SER A 53 6.05 6.75 4.02
N ALA A 54 4.80 6.40 3.72
CA ALA A 54 4.42 5.75 2.47
C ALA A 54 4.76 6.65 1.25
N PRO A 55 5.27 6.10 0.14
CA PRO A 55 5.77 6.89 -0.98
C PRO A 55 4.66 7.70 -1.66
N THR A 56 5.00 8.90 -2.13
CA THR A 56 4.09 9.75 -2.91
C THR A 56 4.59 9.88 -4.36
N ALA A 57 3.70 9.58 -5.30
CA ALA A 57 3.90 9.62 -6.74
C ALA A 57 3.07 10.76 -7.38
N LYS A 58 3.38 11.10 -8.64
CA LYS A 58 2.53 11.95 -9.49
C LYS A 58 1.65 11.10 -10.41
N LEU A 59 0.55 11.65 -10.89
CA LEU A 59 -0.23 11.02 -11.99
C LEU A 59 0.70 10.61 -13.16
N GLY A 60 0.46 9.41 -13.68
CA GLY A 60 1.29 8.76 -14.70
C GLY A 60 2.48 7.94 -14.16
N GLN A 61 2.85 8.10 -12.88
CA GLN A 61 3.90 7.30 -12.24
C GLN A 61 3.32 6.06 -11.53
N SER A 62 4.13 5.00 -11.47
CA SER A 62 3.77 3.76 -10.81
C SER A 62 4.28 3.73 -9.36
N ILE A 63 3.54 3.07 -8.48
CA ILE A 63 3.99 2.63 -7.16
C ILE A 63 4.16 1.11 -7.22
N GLU A 64 5.41 0.66 -7.19
CA GLU A 64 5.79 -0.74 -7.11
C GLU A 64 5.78 -1.21 -5.65
N THR A 65 4.99 -2.22 -5.35
CA THR A 65 4.84 -2.82 -4.02
C THR A 65 5.44 -4.23 -3.98
N SER A 66 6.00 -4.62 -2.83
CA SER A 66 6.47 -5.98 -2.58
C SER A 66 6.37 -6.37 -1.10
N GLY A 67 6.55 -7.66 -0.80
CA GLY A 67 6.39 -8.21 0.55
C GLY A 67 4.92 -8.34 0.96
N GLY A 68 4.64 -8.43 2.26
CA GLY A 68 3.33 -8.83 2.78
C GLY A 68 3.13 -10.35 2.66
N LEU A 69 1.98 -10.77 2.14
CA LEU A 69 1.61 -12.18 1.97
C LEU A 69 2.27 -12.81 0.73
N GLY A 70 3.58 -13.04 0.80
CA GLY A 70 4.38 -13.75 -0.21
C GLY A 70 5.41 -12.87 -0.93
N ASP A 71 5.91 -13.36 -2.07
CA ASP A 71 6.95 -12.71 -2.90
C ASP A 71 6.35 -11.90 -4.07
N ASN A 72 5.14 -11.38 -3.88
CA ASN A 72 4.43 -10.64 -4.91
C ASN A 72 5.18 -9.33 -5.22
N ARG A 73 5.19 -8.93 -6.49
CA ARG A 73 5.73 -7.64 -6.95
C ARG A 73 4.75 -6.99 -7.91
N VAL A 74 4.05 -5.95 -7.46
CA VAL A 74 2.90 -5.39 -8.18
C VAL A 74 3.12 -3.90 -8.40
N ALA A 75 3.06 -3.47 -9.66
CA ALA A 75 3.05 -2.05 -10.02
C ALA A 75 1.60 -1.57 -10.11
N TYR A 76 1.23 -0.64 -9.25
CA TYR A 76 -0.03 0.12 -9.34
C TYR A 76 0.25 1.46 -10.00
N THR A 77 -0.63 1.95 -10.87
CA THR A 77 -0.44 3.24 -11.58
C THR A 77 -1.78 3.97 -11.62
N VAL A 78 -1.79 5.26 -11.28
CA VAL A 78 -2.93 6.15 -11.55
C VAL A 78 -2.51 7.12 -12.64
N SER A 79 -3.12 7.05 -13.82
CA SER A 79 -2.68 7.79 -15.01
C SER A 79 -3.43 9.11 -15.22
N LYS A 80 -4.67 9.21 -14.72
CA LYS A 80 -5.56 10.36 -14.91
C LYS A 80 -6.52 10.50 -13.74
N LEU A 81 -6.90 11.74 -13.42
CA LEU A 81 -8.08 12.08 -12.63
C LEU A 81 -9.03 12.93 -13.48
N SER A 82 -10.33 12.84 -13.24
CA SER A 82 -11.37 13.66 -13.87
C SER A 82 -12.54 13.91 -12.92
N ARG A 83 -13.23 15.05 -13.08
CA ARG A 83 -14.37 15.47 -12.26
C ARG A 83 -15.64 15.54 -13.12
N HIS A 84 -16.75 14.99 -12.65
CA HIS A 84 -18.01 14.93 -13.41
C HIS A 84 -19.23 15.21 -12.52
N THR A 85 -20.15 16.06 -12.98
CA THR A 85 -21.44 16.37 -12.29
C THR A 85 -22.60 15.46 -12.73
N VAL A 86 -22.33 14.57 -13.68
CA VAL A 86 -23.20 13.52 -14.24
C VAL A 86 -22.26 12.46 -14.81
N ALA A 87 -22.62 11.19 -14.80
CA ALA A 87 -21.75 10.14 -15.35
C ALA A 87 -21.61 10.32 -16.88
N PRO A 88 -20.41 10.20 -17.47
CA PRO A 88 -20.16 10.55 -18.87
C PRO A 88 -21.01 9.72 -19.84
N ASP A 89 -21.22 8.44 -19.53
CA ASP A 89 -21.90 7.48 -20.40
C ASP A 89 -23.35 7.23 -19.96
N SER A 90 -23.86 8.01 -18.99
CA SER A 90 -25.28 8.03 -18.63
C SER A 90 -25.74 9.35 -18.01
N ALA A 91 -26.48 10.14 -18.78
CA ALA A 91 -27.09 11.41 -18.34
C ALA A 91 -28.09 11.26 -17.15
N LEU A 92 -28.50 10.03 -16.83
CA LEU A 92 -29.39 9.70 -15.72
C LEU A 92 -28.62 9.45 -14.40
N VAL A 93 -27.35 9.07 -14.45
CA VAL A 93 -26.55 8.77 -13.26
C VAL A 93 -25.85 10.03 -12.76
N ARG A 94 -26.10 10.40 -11.50
CA ARG A 94 -25.58 11.62 -10.87
C ARG A 94 -24.96 11.32 -9.51
N PRO A 95 -23.95 12.10 -9.08
CA PRO A 95 -23.38 11.98 -7.73
C PRO A 95 -24.44 12.33 -6.68
N LYS A 96 -24.44 11.61 -5.55
CA LYS A 96 -25.36 11.85 -4.43
C LYS A 96 -24.79 12.85 -3.42
N LYS A 97 -23.46 13.00 -3.36
CA LYS A 97 -22.78 13.94 -2.42
C LYS A 97 -22.41 15.27 -3.08
N GLY A 98 -22.10 15.28 -4.38
CA GLY A 98 -21.95 16.53 -5.13
C GLY A 98 -21.19 16.43 -6.46
N VAL A 99 -20.10 15.67 -6.50
CA VAL A 99 -19.31 15.46 -7.72
C VAL A 99 -18.73 14.05 -7.77
N PHE A 100 -18.74 13.43 -8.95
CA PHE A 100 -17.97 12.21 -9.19
C PHE A 100 -16.52 12.57 -9.46
N ILE A 101 -15.60 11.90 -8.76
CA ILE A 101 -14.18 11.87 -9.08
C ILE A 101 -13.91 10.52 -9.73
N ALA A 102 -13.39 10.52 -10.95
CA ALA A 102 -13.09 9.29 -11.69
C ALA A 102 -11.60 9.26 -12.03
N ILE A 103 -10.89 8.25 -11.53
CA ILE A 103 -9.47 8.01 -11.78
C ILE A 103 -9.28 6.83 -12.74
N THR A 104 -8.29 6.91 -13.62
CA THR A 104 -7.90 5.80 -14.50
C THR A 104 -6.69 5.09 -13.91
N VAL A 105 -6.77 3.77 -13.75
CA VAL A 105 -5.74 2.96 -13.09
C VAL A 105 -5.29 1.76 -13.92
N GLU A 106 -4.04 1.33 -13.71
CA GLU A 106 -3.51 0.04 -14.16
C GLU A 106 -2.80 -0.67 -12.99
N VAL A 107 -3.02 -1.97 -12.87
CA VAL A 107 -2.36 -2.88 -11.92
C VAL A 107 -1.67 -3.98 -12.71
N LYS A 108 -0.36 -4.15 -12.53
CA LYS A 108 0.48 -5.10 -13.29
C LYS A 108 1.33 -5.94 -12.34
N VAL A 109 1.32 -7.26 -12.50
CA VAL A 109 2.10 -8.18 -11.67
C VAL A 109 3.40 -8.56 -12.37
N SER A 110 4.53 -8.33 -11.72
CA SER A 110 5.87 -8.69 -12.21
C SER A 110 6.46 -9.95 -11.54
N ALA A 111 5.95 -10.33 -10.37
CA ALA A 111 6.21 -11.60 -9.71
C ALA A 111 5.06 -11.97 -8.76
N GLY A 112 4.86 -13.26 -8.50
CA GLY A 112 3.78 -13.77 -7.64
C GLY A 112 2.39 -13.63 -8.28
N LYS A 113 1.41 -13.29 -7.46
CA LYS A 113 0.02 -13.00 -7.85
C LYS A 113 -0.60 -11.92 -6.95
N THR A 114 -1.67 -11.27 -7.40
CA THR A 114 -2.49 -10.38 -6.56
C THR A 114 -3.96 -10.52 -6.89
N TYR A 115 -4.84 -10.06 -5.99
CA TYR A 115 -6.22 -9.76 -6.32
C TYR A 115 -6.32 -8.25 -6.49
N ALA A 116 -6.38 -7.79 -7.74
CA ALA A 116 -6.52 -6.37 -8.04
C ALA A 116 -7.99 -5.97 -7.88
N CYS A 117 -8.26 -4.91 -7.13
CA CYS A 117 -9.61 -4.44 -6.81
C CYS A 117 -9.74 -2.94 -7.06
N PHE A 118 -10.92 -2.48 -7.48
CA PHE A 118 -11.24 -1.04 -7.42
C PHE A 118 -11.16 -0.51 -5.97
N CYS A 119 -11.35 -1.40 -4.99
CA CYS A 119 -11.21 -1.16 -3.55
C CYS A 119 -9.77 -1.04 -3.03
N ASP A 120 -8.75 -1.34 -3.86
CA ASP A 120 -7.34 -1.08 -3.50
C ASP A 120 -7.03 0.44 -3.40
N PHE A 121 -7.97 1.29 -3.84
CA PHE A 121 -7.83 2.74 -3.95
C PHE A 121 -8.87 3.48 -3.11
N ALA A 122 -8.43 4.49 -2.37
CA ALA A 122 -9.29 5.49 -1.73
C ALA A 122 -8.91 6.90 -2.20
N LEU A 123 -9.82 7.87 -2.01
CA LEU A 123 -9.44 9.29 -2.01
C LEU A 123 -9.29 9.79 -0.58
N VAL A 124 -8.36 10.72 -0.38
CA VAL A 124 -8.16 11.44 0.89
C VAL A 124 -8.16 12.94 0.59
N ALA A 125 -9.05 13.71 1.21
CA ALA A 125 -9.11 15.17 1.09
C ALA A 125 -8.07 15.88 1.97
N ALA A 126 -7.96 17.20 1.82
CA ALA A 126 -6.96 18.02 2.51
C ALA A 126 -7.12 18.05 4.05
N ASP A 127 -8.33 17.77 4.55
CA ASP A 127 -8.67 17.62 5.97
C ASP A 127 -8.37 16.21 6.53
N GLY A 128 -8.01 15.26 5.66
CA GLY A 128 -7.83 13.84 6.00
C GLY A 128 -9.07 12.97 5.84
N THR A 129 -10.22 13.53 5.43
CA THR A 129 -11.44 12.74 5.18
C THR A 129 -11.21 11.75 4.04
N LEU A 130 -11.51 10.47 4.31
CA LEU A 130 -11.33 9.37 3.37
C LEU A 130 -12.67 9.05 2.66
N PHE A 131 -12.61 8.91 1.34
CA PHE A 131 -13.73 8.47 0.51
C PHE A 131 -13.42 7.12 -0.15
N GLU A 132 -14.22 6.12 0.21
CA GLU A 132 -14.24 4.81 -0.44
C GLU A 132 -14.89 4.89 -1.83
N PRO A 133 -14.52 4.00 -2.77
CA PRO A 133 -15.04 4.02 -4.13
C PRO A 133 -16.51 3.55 -4.21
N VAL A 134 -17.20 4.00 -5.25
CA VAL A 134 -18.57 3.61 -5.60
C VAL A 134 -18.59 2.76 -6.88
N LEU A 135 -19.66 2.00 -7.09
CA LEU A 135 -19.84 1.24 -8.33
C LEU A 135 -19.87 2.19 -9.55
N PRO A 136 -19.12 1.90 -10.62
CA PRO A 136 -18.89 2.81 -11.75
C PRO A 136 -20.07 2.84 -12.75
N PHE A 137 -21.31 3.00 -12.26
CA PHE A 137 -22.49 3.08 -13.12
C PHE A 137 -22.44 4.33 -14.02
N GLY A 138 -22.61 4.15 -15.33
CA GLY A 138 -22.48 5.25 -16.30
C GLY A 138 -21.04 5.70 -16.58
N PHE A 139 -20.05 4.89 -16.21
CA PHE A 139 -18.64 5.06 -16.59
C PHE A 139 -18.14 3.81 -17.31
N ASP A 140 -17.78 3.97 -18.59
CA ASP A 140 -17.17 2.93 -19.40
C ASP A 140 -15.82 2.46 -18.83
N ALA A 141 -15.49 1.20 -19.09
CA ALA A 141 -14.28 0.53 -18.61
C ALA A 141 -14.06 0.62 -17.07
N GLY A 142 -15.15 0.65 -16.28
CA GLY A 142 -15.07 0.56 -14.81
C GLY A 142 -14.26 -0.65 -14.34
N MET A 143 -13.30 -0.44 -13.44
CA MET A 143 -12.32 -1.46 -13.03
C MET A 143 -13.01 -2.67 -12.38
N GLN A 144 -12.84 -3.85 -13.00
CA GLN A 144 -13.32 -5.12 -12.46
C GLN A 144 -12.29 -5.71 -11.50
N SER A 145 -12.77 -6.33 -10.42
CA SER A 145 -11.88 -6.98 -9.44
C SER A 145 -11.49 -8.39 -9.91
N VAL A 146 -10.19 -8.67 -9.99
CA VAL A 146 -9.65 -9.86 -10.70
C VAL A 146 -8.35 -10.36 -10.08
N THR A 147 -8.15 -11.68 -10.05
CA THR A 147 -6.86 -12.29 -9.72
C THR A 147 -5.91 -12.16 -10.90
N LEU A 148 -4.76 -11.52 -10.68
CA LEU A 148 -3.68 -11.38 -11.67
C LEU A 148 -2.48 -12.21 -11.26
N ASN A 149 -1.91 -12.95 -12.21
CA ASN A 149 -0.71 -13.74 -12.09
C ASN A 149 0.50 -13.01 -12.70
N THR A 150 1.71 -13.54 -12.51
CA THR A 150 2.95 -12.96 -13.05
C THR A 150 2.87 -12.74 -14.57
N GLY A 151 3.10 -11.51 -15.00
CA GLY A 151 3.01 -11.07 -16.40
C GLY A 151 1.65 -10.44 -16.77
N GLU A 152 0.59 -10.72 -16.01
CA GLU A 152 -0.75 -10.20 -16.26
C GLU A 152 -0.93 -8.77 -15.75
N LYS A 153 -1.92 -8.07 -16.34
CA LYS A 153 -2.35 -6.74 -15.92
C LYS A 153 -3.85 -6.55 -16.12
N ALA A 154 -4.45 -5.72 -15.28
CA ALA A 154 -5.79 -5.18 -15.46
C ALA A 154 -5.81 -3.68 -15.19
N GLY A 155 -6.87 -3.00 -15.60
CA GLY A 155 -7.03 -1.57 -15.40
C GLY A 155 -8.46 -1.14 -15.69
N GLY A 156 -8.73 0.15 -15.48
CA GLY A 156 -10.06 0.71 -15.71
C GLY A 156 -10.28 2.01 -14.96
N VAL A 157 -11.55 2.39 -14.83
CA VAL A 157 -11.99 3.57 -14.07
C VAL A 157 -12.39 3.15 -12.65
N VAL A 158 -11.84 3.83 -11.64
CA VAL A 158 -12.34 3.79 -10.25
C VAL A 158 -13.04 5.11 -9.98
N VAL A 159 -14.28 5.04 -9.46
CA VAL A 159 -15.17 6.20 -9.28
C VAL A 159 -15.43 6.43 -7.80
N PHE A 160 -15.48 7.69 -7.39
CA PHE A 160 -15.81 8.13 -6.04
C PHE A 160 -16.90 9.20 -6.11
N ASP A 161 -17.85 9.16 -5.17
CA ASP A 161 -18.87 10.20 -4.98
C ASP A 161 -18.50 11.04 -3.76
N VAL A 162 -18.16 12.31 -3.96
CA VAL A 162 -17.60 13.21 -2.92
C VAL A 162 -18.39 14.51 -2.81
N PRO A 163 -18.42 15.15 -1.62
CA PRO A 163 -18.88 16.52 -1.47
C PRO A 163 -18.10 17.49 -2.38
N LYS A 164 -18.78 18.49 -2.95
CA LYS A 164 -18.18 19.39 -3.96
C LYS A 164 -17.05 20.26 -3.38
N ASP A 165 -17.18 20.63 -2.12
CA ASP A 165 -16.21 21.35 -1.29
C ASP A 165 -14.99 20.50 -0.90
N ALA A 166 -15.16 19.18 -0.74
CA ALA A 166 -14.07 18.23 -0.48
C ALA A 166 -13.32 17.78 -1.76
N ALA A 167 -13.66 18.33 -2.93
CA ALA A 167 -13.12 17.88 -4.22
C ALA A 167 -11.74 18.47 -4.58
N ASP A 168 -11.31 19.54 -3.89
CA ASP A 168 -10.02 20.20 -4.08
C ASP A 168 -8.98 19.72 -3.05
N GLY A 169 -7.69 19.70 -3.43
CA GLY A 169 -6.62 19.20 -2.55
C GLY A 169 -6.63 17.69 -2.27
N LEU A 170 -7.38 16.92 -3.06
CA LEU A 170 -7.43 15.45 -2.99
C LEU A 170 -6.05 14.80 -3.18
N ARG A 171 -5.91 13.58 -2.67
CA ARG A 171 -4.87 12.60 -3.04
C ARG A 171 -5.53 11.23 -3.23
N VAL A 172 -4.99 10.41 -4.14
CA VAL A 172 -5.35 8.98 -4.20
C VAL A 172 -4.46 8.22 -3.22
N GLN A 173 -5.04 7.36 -2.40
CA GLN A 173 -4.32 6.50 -1.45
C GLN A 173 -4.38 5.04 -1.91
N LEU A 174 -3.24 4.36 -1.87
CA LEU A 174 -3.11 2.93 -2.17
C LEU A 174 -3.19 2.11 -0.88
N ARG A 175 -4.16 1.19 -0.79
CA ARG A 175 -4.31 0.17 0.27
C ARG A 175 -4.63 -1.18 -0.38
N PRO A 176 -3.64 -1.85 -0.99
CA PRO A 176 -3.84 -3.14 -1.61
C PRO A 176 -3.72 -4.26 -0.57
N ASP A 177 -4.49 -5.32 -0.75
CA ASP A 177 -4.60 -6.46 0.18
C ASP A 177 -5.43 -6.22 1.47
N ILE A 178 -5.76 -7.33 2.14
CA ILE A 178 -6.71 -7.42 3.26
C ILE A 178 -6.24 -6.68 4.53
N THR A 179 -4.95 -6.36 4.66
CA THR A 179 -4.42 -5.57 5.78
C THR A 179 -4.94 -4.14 5.79
N ASN A 180 -5.32 -3.60 4.62
CA ASN A 180 -5.61 -2.18 4.40
C ASN A 180 -4.42 -1.24 4.71
N ASP A 181 -3.18 -1.77 4.80
CA ASP A 181 -1.98 -0.98 5.05
C ASP A 181 -1.78 0.07 3.94
N VAL A 182 -1.38 1.29 4.30
CA VAL A 182 -1.15 2.36 3.31
C VAL A 182 0.18 2.12 2.60
N ARG A 183 0.11 1.78 1.31
CA ARG A 183 1.28 1.43 0.48
C ARG A 183 1.76 2.58 -0.41
N GLY A 184 1.06 3.72 -0.43
CA GLY A 184 1.50 4.94 -1.10
C GLY A 184 0.36 5.91 -1.43
N TYR A 185 0.72 7.02 -2.07
CA TYR A 185 -0.19 8.08 -2.50
C TYR A 185 0.12 8.57 -3.91
N TRP A 186 -0.89 9.09 -4.62
CA TRP A 186 -0.69 9.98 -5.76
C TRP A 186 -1.21 11.39 -5.45
N THR A 187 -0.40 12.40 -5.73
CA THR A 187 -0.86 13.79 -5.88
C THR A 187 -1.49 13.97 -7.26
N VAL A 188 -2.62 14.70 -7.29
CA VAL A 188 -3.50 14.91 -8.44
C VAL A 188 -3.70 16.39 -8.76
#